data_AF-A0A7C2W064-F1
#
_entry.id   AF-A0A7C2W064-F1
#
_cell.length_a   1.000
_cell.length_b   1.000
_cell.length_c   1.000
_cell.angle_alpha   90.00
_cell.angle_beta   90.00
_cell.angle_gamma   90.00
#
_symmetry.space_group_name_H-M   'P 1'
#
loop_
_entity.id
_entity.type
_entity.pdbx_description
1 polymer ?
#
loop_
_entity_poly.entity_id
_entity_poly.type
_entity_poly.pdbx_seq_one_letter_code
_entity_poly.pdbx_strand_id
1 'polypeptide(L)'
;MDHVATHAQGRWRHQAELDLIKKHILSGQADGPLENSPTDRLTHLMEQISPKTADNPLFLDTAMTLCRLLLDGGERAGAGRALDILNRFRDIQDPTLIVLKARALQNQGQIDTSLHYLFMASQADPQHLPAAMDALGNLIEDLDRLATLHPRLGDVLRRAVELADYCYASLEGENRYAAGLYLAELYIFTAETEPHHLPRARALLEELPPREPPRTHLLRCRARILTHEQDYPGAAALWARIADAYRLNEAATARSGDFWRAKFYELHCLSQCPRPPRERIAHAIEVLEKSFSDIPLTWATRLAALKNQCRGQEPQRT
;
A
#
# COMPACT_ATOMS: atom_id res chain seq x y z
N MET A 1 9.70 -45.81 -30.28
CA MET A 1 8.87 -44.64 -30.67
C MET A 1 7.73 -44.38 -29.69
N ASP A 2 7.74 -44.95 -28.46
CA ASP A 2 6.59 -44.90 -27.55
C ASP A 2 6.62 -43.83 -26.45
N HIS A 3 7.75 -43.15 -26.21
CA HIS A 3 7.83 -42.16 -25.13
C HIS A 3 7.04 -40.86 -25.40
N VAL A 4 6.85 -40.49 -26.67
CA VAL A 4 6.21 -39.21 -27.04
C VAL A 4 4.69 -39.23 -26.78
N ALA A 5 4.04 -40.38 -26.97
CA ALA A 5 2.59 -40.51 -26.81
C ALA A 5 2.13 -40.49 -25.33
N THR A 6 2.91 -41.10 -24.43
CA THR A 6 2.64 -41.09 -22.98
C THR A 6 2.85 -39.72 -22.35
N HIS A 7 3.85 -38.96 -22.82
CA HIS A 7 4.07 -37.57 -22.37
C HIS A 7 2.93 -36.64 -22.80
N ALA A 8 2.44 -36.79 -24.03
CA ALA A 8 1.32 -35.99 -24.52
C ALA A 8 0.02 -36.26 -23.73
N GLN A 9 -0.30 -37.51 -23.42
CA GLN A 9 -1.48 -37.87 -22.63
C GLN A 9 -1.43 -37.33 -21.18
N GLY A 10 -0.26 -37.35 -20.55
CA GLY A 10 -0.07 -36.76 -19.21
C GLY A 10 -0.31 -35.25 -19.19
N ARG A 11 0.18 -34.53 -20.21
CA ARG A 11 0.02 -33.07 -20.33
C ARG A 11 -1.45 -32.65 -20.45
N TRP A 12 -2.24 -33.32 -21.29
CA TRP A 12 -3.67 -33.01 -21.45
C TRP A 12 -4.46 -33.28 -20.17
N ARG A 13 -4.10 -34.34 -19.43
CA ARG A 13 -4.71 -34.65 -18.13
C ARG A 13 -4.41 -33.55 -17.11
N HIS A 14 -3.16 -33.14 -16.97
CA HIS A 14 -2.77 -32.08 -16.05
C HIS A 14 -3.39 -30.71 -16.43
N GLN A 15 -3.51 -30.41 -17.73
CA GLN A 15 -4.21 -29.21 -18.20
C GLN A 15 -5.69 -29.24 -17.83
N ALA A 16 -6.39 -30.35 -18.08
CA ALA A 16 -7.80 -30.49 -17.72
C ALA A 16 -8.01 -30.38 -16.20
N GLU A 17 -7.08 -30.91 -15.40
CA GLU A 17 -7.11 -30.77 -13.94
C GLU A 17 -6.93 -29.31 -13.51
N LEU A 18 -5.98 -28.59 -14.08
CA LEU A 18 -5.79 -27.15 -13.82
C LEU A 18 -7.05 -26.35 -14.19
N ASP A 19 -7.65 -26.62 -15.35
CA ASP A 19 -8.86 -25.92 -15.82
C ASP A 19 -10.05 -26.18 -14.88
N LEU A 20 -10.19 -27.40 -14.35
CA LEU A 20 -11.20 -27.74 -13.35
C LEU A 20 -10.96 -27.00 -12.02
N ILE A 21 -9.71 -26.90 -11.58
CA ILE A 21 -9.37 -26.13 -10.36
C ILE A 21 -9.68 -24.64 -10.58
N LYS A 22 -9.27 -24.06 -11.70
CA LYS A 22 -9.56 -22.66 -12.06
C LYS A 22 -11.05 -22.38 -12.10
N LYS A 23 -11.83 -23.27 -12.72
CA LYS A 23 -13.30 -23.15 -12.75
C LYS A 23 -13.91 -23.18 -11.36
N HIS A 24 -13.41 -24.04 -10.47
CA HIS A 24 -13.85 -24.12 -9.08
C HIS A 24 -13.50 -22.86 -8.27
N ILE A 25 -12.32 -22.28 -8.49
CA ILE A 25 -11.94 -20.99 -7.89
C ILE A 25 -12.90 -19.88 -8.34
N LEU A 26 -13.21 -19.82 -9.63
CA LEU A 26 -14.07 -18.79 -10.21
C LEU A 26 -15.55 -18.92 -9.81
N SER A 27 -16.04 -20.14 -9.57
CA SER A 27 -17.44 -20.36 -9.22
C SER A 27 -17.76 -20.06 -7.76
N GLY A 28 -16.75 -19.83 -6.91
CA GLY A 28 -16.93 -19.52 -5.48
C GLY A 28 -17.68 -20.61 -4.69
N GLN A 29 -17.84 -21.81 -5.25
CA GLN A 29 -18.54 -22.90 -4.60
C GLN A 29 -17.66 -23.46 -3.48
N ALA A 30 -17.92 -23.02 -2.25
CA ALA A 30 -17.52 -23.77 -1.07
C ALA A 30 -18.25 -25.11 -1.08
N ASP A 31 -17.48 -26.19 -1.03
CA ASP A 31 -17.92 -27.55 -0.72
C ASP A 31 -18.91 -28.21 -1.70
N GLY A 32 -18.35 -28.67 -2.83
CA GLY A 32 -18.66 -30.04 -3.28
C GLY A 32 -17.81 -31.05 -2.50
N PRO A 33 -18.13 -32.35 -2.51
CA PRO A 33 -17.49 -33.38 -1.66
C PRO A 33 -16.08 -33.76 -2.16
N LEU A 34 -15.18 -32.78 -2.25
CA LEU A 34 -13.79 -32.94 -2.61
C LEU A 34 -12.96 -32.52 -1.40
N GLU A 35 -12.31 -33.51 -0.78
CA GLU A 35 -11.66 -33.45 0.53
C GLU A 35 -10.49 -32.46 0.68
N ASN A 36 -10.10 -31.71 -0.37
CA ASN A 36 -8.88 -30.90 -0.37
C ASN A 36 -9.10 -29.48 -0.93
N SER A 37 -8.50 -28.49 -0.26
CA SER A 37 -8.57 -27.08 -0.66
C SER A 37 -7.99 -26.83 -2.07
N PRO A 38 -8.43 -25.77 -2.79
CA PRO A 38 -7.86 -25.43 -4.11
C PRO A 38 -6.34 -25.26 -4.08
N THR A 39 -5.80 -24.73 -2.97
CA THR A 39 -4.36 -24.59 -2.76
C THR A 39 -3.65 -25.93 -2.62
N ASP A 40 -4.24 -26.92 -1.94
CA ASP A 40 -3.65 -28.26 -1.80
C ASP A 40 -3.66 -29.01 -3.14
N ARG A 41 -4.75 -28.89 -3.88
CA ARG A 41 -4.87 -29.48 -5.23
C ARG A 41 -3.83 -28.92 -6.20
N LEU A 42 -3.63 -27.60 -6.21
CA LEU A 42 -2.59 -26.97 -7.03
C LEU A 42 -1.18 -27.36 -6.58
N THR A 43 -0.96 -27.52 -5.28
CA THR A 43 0.32 -27.99 -4.73
C THR A 43 0.63 -29.39 -5.23
N HIS A 44 -0.34 -30.29 -5.12
CA HIS A 44 -0.19 -31.66 -5.59
C HIS A 44 0.05 -31.73 -7.10
N LEU A 45 -0.69 -30.92 -7.88
CA LEU A 45 -0.47 -30.81 -9.32
C LEU A 45 0.94 -30.32 -9.65
N MET A 46 1.48 -29.35 -8.90
CA MET A 46 2.87 -28.89 -9.07
C MET A 46 3.91 -29.97 -8.75
N GLU A 47 3.64 -30.90 -7.83
CA GLU A 47 4.55 -32.02 -7.55
C GLU A 47 4.58 -33.05 -8.69
N GLN A 48 3.47 -33.17 -9.43
CA GLN A 48 3.33 -34.09 -10.56
C GLN A 48 3.91 -33.55 -11.88
N ILE A 49 4.05 -32.24 -12.01
CA ILE A 49 4.58 -31.60 -13.23
C ILE A 49 6.09 -31.33 -13.06
N SER A 50 6.91 -31.86 -13.97
CA SER A 50 8.36 -31.62 -13.93
C SER A 50 8.72 -30.20 -14.40
N PRO A 51 9.53 -29.43 -13.64
CA PRO A 51 9.97 -28.10 -14.03
C PRO A 51 11.04 -28.09 -15.15
N LYS A 52 11.55 -29.26 -15.57
CA LYS A 52 12.70 -29.38 -16.50
C LYS A 52 12.33 -29.88 -17.91
N THR A 53 11.05 -30.04 -18.23
CA THR A 53 10.57 -30.56 -19.52
C THR A 53 9.79 -29.51 -20.32
N ALA A 54 9.41 -29.85 -21.57
CA ALA A 54 8.57 -29.05 -22.47
C ALA A 54 7.17 -28.66 -21.91
N ASP A 55 6.88 -28.99 -20.65
CA ASP A 55 5.70 -28.62 -19.86
C ASP A 55 5.88 -27.33 -19.03
N ASN A 56 6.97 -26.58 -19.28
CA ASN A 56 7.26 -25.28 -18.66
C ASN A 56 6.04 -24.33 -18.61
N PRO A 57 5.19 -24.21 -19.67
CA PRO A 57 4.02 -23.31 -19.62
C PRO A 57 2.94 -23.75 -18.63
N LEU A 58 2.68 -25.06 -18.50
CA LEU A 58 1.65 -25.59 -17.61
C LEU A 58 2.10 -25.51 -16.15
N PHE A 59 3.38 -25.82 -15.90
CA PHE A 59 3.99 -25.66 -14.57
C PHE A 59 3.94 -24.20 -14.14
N LEU A 60 4.30 -23.28 -15.04
CA LEU A 60 4.26 -21.84 -14.81
C LEU A 60 2.84 -21.35 -14.50
N ASP A 61 1.84 -21.74 -15.30
CA ASP A 61 0.45 -21.35 -15.11
C ASP A 61 -0.13 -21.89 -13.79
N THR A 62 0.22 -23.12 -13.42
CA THR A 62 -0.14 -23.73 -12.13
C THR A 62 0.50 -22.94 -10.98
N ALA A 63 1.80 -22.64 -11.07
CA ALA A 63 2.52 -21.87 -10.06
C ALA A 63 1.96 -20.45 -9.89
N MET A 64 1.67 -19.76 -10.98
CA MET A 64 1.06 -18.43 -10.96
C MET A 64 -0.33 -18.45 -10.32
N THR A 65 -1.15 -19.45 -10.63
CA THR A 65 -2.48 -19.62 -10.05
C THR A 65 -2.39 -19.87 -8.54
N LEU A 66 -1.48 -20.75 -8.11
CA LEU A 66 -1.24 -21.02 -6.69
C LEU A 66 -0.74 -19.77 -5.95
N CYS A 67 0.23 -19.06 -6.51
CA CYS A 67 0.77 -17.85 -5.91
C CYS A 67 -0.29 -16.75 -5.76
N ARG A 68 -1.21 -16.59 -6.73
CA ARG A 68 -2.33 -15.64 -6.59
C ARG A 68 -3.19 -15.97 -5.39
N LEU A 69 -3.64 -17.22 -5.25
CA LEU A 69 -4.44 -17.67 -4.11
C LEU A 69 -3.72 -17.49 -2.77
N LEU A 70 -2.44 -17.85 -2.70
CA LEU A 70 -1.64 -17.68 -1.49
C LEU A 70 -1.48 -16.21 -1.07
N LEU A 71 -1.57 -15.28 -2.01
CA LEU A 71 -1.40 -13.85 -1.78
C LEU A 71 -2.73 -13.12 -1.53
N ASP A 72 -3.87 -13.72 -1.88
CA ASP A 72 -5.19 -13.09 -1.73
C ASP A 72 -5.59 -12.90 -0.27
N GLY A 73 -5.10 -13.75 0.64
CA GLY A 73 -5.29 -13.58 2.09
C GLY A 73 -4.37 -12.54 2.75
N GLY A 74 -3.36 -12.01 2.04
CA GLY A 74 -2.41 -11.04 2.61
C GLY A 74 -1.48 -11.60 3.72
N GLU A 75 -1.60 -12.89 4.05
CA GLU A 75 -0.88 -13.50 5.16
C GLU A 75 0.62 -13.65 4.88
N ARG A 76 1.45 -13.40 5.90
CA ARG A 76 2.90 -13.61 5.82
C ARG A 76 3.27 -15.06 5.51
N ALA A 77 2.54 -16.04 6.04
CA ALA A 77 2.83 -17.45 5.76
C ALA A 77 2.61 -17.79 4.28
N GLY A 78 1.46 -17.38 3.72
CA GLY A 78 1.15 -17.55 2.31
C GLY A 78 2.14 -16.83 1.40
N ALA A 79 2.53 -15.59 1.75
CA ALA A 79 3.52 -14.83 1.00
C ALA A 79 4.90 -15.48 0.99
N GLY A 80 5.34 -16.09 2.10
CA GLY A 80 6.63 -16.78 2.18
C GLY A 80 6.66 -17.98 1.24
N ARG A 81 5.60 -18.78 1.28
CA ARG A 81 5.42 -19.93 0.38
C ARG A 81 5.36 -19.51 -1.10
N ALA A 82 4.67 -18.40 -1.41
CA ALA A 82 4.64 -17.86 -2.76
C ALA A 82 6.04 -17.43 -3.24
N LEU A 83 6.86 -16.80 -2.38
CA LEU A 83 8.24 -16.45 -2.72
C LEU A 83 9.11 -17.67 -3.02
N ASP A 84 8.99 -18.73 -2.22
CA ASP A 84 9.74 -19.97 -2.44
C ASP A 84 9.43 -20.61 -3.79
N ILE A 85 8.17 -20.53 -4.22
CA ILE A 85 7.73 -20.98 -5.55
C ILE A 85 8.29 -20.06 -6.63
N LEU A 86 8.09 -18.74 -6.51
CA LEU A 86 8.49 -17.76 -7.52
C LEU A 86 10.01 -17.70 -7.72
N ASN A 87 10.79 -17.93 -6.67
CA ASN A 87 12.26 -17.96 -6.76
C ASN A 87 12.79 -19.13 -7.61
N ARG A 88 11.99 -20.17 -7.85
CA ARG A 88 12.33 -21.25 -8.81
C ARG A 88 12.36 -20.76 -10.26
N PHE A 89 11.75 -19.61 -10.53
CA PHE A 89 11.64 -18.99 -11.85
C PHE A 89 12.52 -17.74 -12.01
N ARG A 90 13.59 -17.60 -11.20
CA ARG A 90 14.43 -16.39 -11.17
C ARG A 90 15.01 -15.95 -12.52
N ASP A 91 15.17 -16.90 -13.46
CA ASP A 91 15.76 -16.64 -14.77
C ASP A 91 14.70 -16.23 -15.82
N ILE A 92 13.40 -16.31 -15.47
CA ILE A 92 12.28 -15.93 -16.34
C ILE A 92 11.94 -14.46 -16.09
N GLN A 93 12.03 -13.64 -17.15
CA GLN A 93 11.72 -12.21 -17.14
C GLN A 93 10.26 -11.95 -17.53
N ASP A 94 9.32 -12.68 -16.93
CA ASP A 94 7.89 -12.47 -17.16
C ASP A 94 7.38 -11.35 -16.22
N PRO A 95 6.85 -10.24 -16.74
CA PRO A 95 6.38 -9.12 -15.91
C PRO A 95 5.28 -9.50 -14.91
N THR A 96 4.42 -10.47 -15.24
CA THR A 96 3.37 -10.93 -14.32
C THR A 96 3.96 -11.72 -13.15
N LEU A 97 5.00 -12.54 -13.39
CA LEU A 97 5.74 -13.20 -12.30
C LEU A 97 6.42 -12.17 -11.40
N ILE A 98 7.00 -11.13 -12.00
CA ILE A 98 7.65 -10.06 -11.25
C ILE A 98 6.64 -9.33 -10.36
N VAL A 99 5.43 -9.04 -10.84
CA VAL A 99 4.35 -8.45 -10.03
C VAL A 99 3.95 -9.36 -8.86
N LEU A 100 3.78 -10.68 -9.10
CA LEU A 100 3.48 -11.63 -8.02
C LEU A 100 4.59 -11.66 -6.98
N LYS A 101 5.85 -11.60 -7.42
CA LYS A 101 7.01 -11.54 -6.53
C LYS A 101 7.01 -10.25 -5.71
N ALA A 102 6.70 -9.12 -6.33
CA ALA A 102 6.58 -7.84 -5.63
C ALA A 102 5.49 -7.88 -4.55
N ARG A 103 4.29 -8.36 -4.89
CA ARG A 103 3.19 -8.52 -3.92
C ARG A 103 3.58 -9.42 -2.75
N ALA A 104 4.27 -10.52 -3.01
CA ALA A 104 4.75 -11.42 -1.97
C ALA A 104 5.81 -10.76 -1.06
N LEU A 105 6.74 -10.00 -1.64
CA LEU A 105 7.73 -9.21 -0.88
C LEU A 105 7.05 -8.12 -0.02
N GLN A 106 6.03 -7.46 -0.55
CA GLN A 106 5.27 -6.46 0.19
C GLN A 106 4.58 -7.06 1.42
N ASN A 107 3.95 -8.23 1.28
CA ASN A 107 3.34 -8.95 2.40
C ASN A 107 4.38 -9.41 3.45
N GLN A 108 5.63 -9.64 3.04
CA GLN A 108 6.76 -9.89 3.94
C GLN A 108 7.33 -8.62 4.60
N GLY A 109 6.85 -7.43 4.23
CA GLY A 109 7.38 -6.16 4.72
C GLY A 109 8.65 -5.68 3.99
N GLN A 110 9.07 -6.33 2.90
CA GLN A 110 10.19 -5.90 2.05
C GLN A 110 9.69 -4.88 1.01
N ILE A 111 9.25 -3.73 1.49
CA ILE A 111 8.51 -2.73 0.69
C ILE A 111 9.41 -2.11 -0.39
N ASP A 112 10.64 -1.74 -0.07
CA ASP A 112 11.60 -1.15 -1.01
C ASP A 112 11.86 -2.08 -2.21
N THR A 113 12.05 -3.37 -1.94
CA THR A 113 12.32 -4.37 -2.96
C THR A 113 11.07 -4.66 -3.79
N SER A 114 9.90 -4.67 -3.16
CA SER A 114 8.61 -4.76 -3.87
C SER A 114 8.44 -3.63 -4.89
N LEU A 115 8.61 -2.37 -4.45
CA LEU A 115 8.45 -1.20 -5.31
C LEU A 115 9.42 -1.23 -6.50
N HIS A 116 10.66 -1.68 -6.28
CA HIS A 116 11.63 -1.87 -7.36
C HIS A 116 11.16 -2.89 -8.41
N TYR A 117 10.60 -4.04 -7.98
CA TYR A 117 10.06 -5.03 -8.91
C TYR A 117 8.82 -4.52 -9.65
N LEU A 118 7.93 -3.77 -8.98
CA LEU A 118 6.77 -3.15 -9.64
C LEU A 118 7.19 -2.13 -10.70
N PHE A 119 8.24 -1.36 -10.43
CA PHE A 119 8.83 -0.45 -11.41
C PHE A 119 9.34 -1.20 -12.64
N MET A 120 10.16 -2.25 -12.43
CA MET A 120 10.67 -3.07 -13.53
C MET A 120 9.55 -3.71 -14.35
N ALA A 121 8.53 -4.28 -13.69
CA ALA A 121 7.39 -4.89 -14.37
C ALA A 121 6.58 -3.86 -15.17
N SER A 122 6.36 -2.67 -14.63
CA SER A 122 5.61 -1.61 -15.31
C SER A 122 6.36 -1.02 -16.50
N GLN A 123 7.70 -0.98 -16.44
CA GLN A 123 8.54 -0.60 -17.59
C GLN A 123 8.52 -1.65 -18.71
N ALA A 124 8.53 -2.92 -18.34
CA ALA A 124 8.48 -4.02 -19.30
C ALA A 124 7.09 -4.12 -19.95
N ASP A 125 6.03 -3.91 -19.17
CA ASP A 125 4.65 -3.97 -19.65
C ASP A 125 3.73 -2.99 -18.89
N PRO A 126 3.23 -1.93 -19.56
CA PRO A 126 2.33 -0.94 -18.96
C PRO A 126 1.03 -1.53 -18.38
N GLN A 127 0.62 -2.74 -18.74
CA GLN A 127 -0.55 -3.39 -18.15
C GLN A 127 -0.44 -3.58 -16.63
N HIS A 128 0.78 -3.49 -16.08
CA HIS A 128 1.06 -3.63 -14.65
C HIS A 128 1.09 -2.31 -13.87
N LEU A 129 0.91 -1.17 -14.54
CA LEU A 129 0.76 0.14 -13.88
C LEU A 129 -0.35 0.19 -12.80
N PRO A 130 -1.51 -0.49 -12.95
CA PRO A 130 -2.50 -0.54 -11.88
C PRO A 130 -1.97 -1.15 -10.58
N ALA A 131 -1.18 -2.23 -10.65
CA ALA A 131 -0.58 -2.85 -9.47
C ALA A 131 0.45 -1.93 -8.80
N ALA A 132 1.21 -1.16 -9.60
CA ALA A 132 2.09 -0.10 -9.08
C ALA A 132 1.30 1.00 -8.37
N MET A 133 0.18 1.46 -8.96
CA MET A 133 -0.69 2.47 -8.38
C MET A 133 -1.32 2.01 -7.06
N ASP A 134 -1.79 0.75 -6.98
CA ASP A 134 -2.34 0.18 -5.76
C ASP A 134 -1.28 0.12 -4.64
N ALA A 135 -0.05 -0.30 -4.98
CA ALA A 135 1.05 -0.35 -4.03
C ALA A 135 1.43 1.06 -3.52
N LEU A 136 1.47 2.06 -4.40
CA LEU A 136 1.70 3.46 -4.04
C LEU A 136 0.57 3.99 -3.14
N GLY A 137 -0.70 3.75 -3.49
CA GLY A 137 -1.84 4.17 -2.68
C GLY A 137 -1.79 3.60 -1.27
N ASN A 138 -1.55 2.29 -1.14
CA ASN A 138 -1.38 1.64 0.15
C ASN A 138 -0.19 2.19 0.94
N LEU A 139 0.95 2.43 0.26
CA LEU A 139 2.11 3.02 0.88
C LEU A 139 1.80 4.41 1.45
N ILE A 140 1.17 5.28 0.65
CA ILE A 140 0.80 6.64 1.04
C ILE A 140 -0.06 6.63 2.31
N GLU A 141 -1.04 5.72 2.40
CA GLU A 141 -1.89 5.62 3.58
C GLU A 141 -1.14 5.11 4.82
N ASP A 142 -0.12 4.27 4.64
CA ASP A 142 0.71 3.75 5.71
C ASP A 142 1.96 4.60 6.04
N LEU A 143 2.23 5.68 5.30
CA LEU A 143 3.46 6.47 5.43
C LEU A 143 3.72 6.96 6.86
N ASP A 144 2.69 7.48 7.54
CA ASP A 144 2.85 7.98 8.91
C ASP A 144 3.24 6.87 9.89
N ARG A 145 2.69 5.66 9.70
CA ARG A 145 3.05 4.47 10.49
C ARG A 145 4.48 4.05 10.18
N LEU A 146 4.84 3.97 8.90
CA LEU A 146 6.19 3.60 8.45
C LEU A 146 7.25 4.60 8.91
N ALA A 147 6.94 5.89 8.92
CA ALA A 147 7.84 6.94 9.40
C ALA A 147 8.22 6.76 10.88
N THR A 148 7.38 6.08 11.66
CA THR A 148 7.62 5.83 13.08
C THR A 148 8.38 4.51 13.31
N LEU A 149 8.20 3.51 12.44
CA LEU A 149 8.57 2.12 12.73
C LEU A 149 9.59 1.51 11.75
N HIS A 150 9.80 2.12 10.58
CA HIS A 150 10.54 1.47 9.50
C HIS A 150 12.01 1.92 9.47
N PRO A 151 12.98 1.02 9.76
CA PRO A 151 14.40 1.38 9.92
C PRO A 151 15.07 1.84 8.61
N ARG A 152 14.48 1.54 7.46
CA ARG A 152 15.00 1.90 6.12
C ARG A 152 14.01 2.74 5.32
N LEU A 153 13.30 3.65 5.98
CA LEU A 153 12.28 4.49 5.34
C LEU A 153 12.84 5.25 4.12
N GLY A 154 14.06 5.78 4.19
CA GLY A 154 14.68 6.51 3.08
C GLY A 154 14.79 5.69 1.78
N ASP A 155 15.12 4.40 1.88
CA ASP A 155 15.17 3.50 0.73
C ASP A 155 13.78 3.28 0.12
N VAL A 156 12.77 3.09 0.98
CA VAL A 156 11.37 2.94 0.56
C VAL A 156 10.89 4.20 -0.16
N LEU A 157 11.12 5.38 0.43
CA LEU A 157 10.70 6.66 -0.14
C LEU A 157 11.36 6.93 -1.49
N ARG A 158 12.68 6.68 -1.62
CA ARG A 158 13.38 6.81 -2.90
C ARG A 158 12.76 5.92 -3.98
N ARG A 159 12.52 4.64 -3.70
CA ARG A 159 11.89 3.72 -4.65
C ARG A 159 10.45 4.11 -4.97
N ALA A 160 9.72 4.62 -3.99
CA ALA A 160 8.36 5.11 -4.18
C ALA A 160 8.33 6.34 -5.09
N VAL A 161 9.27 7.28 -4.93
CA VAL A 161 9.40 8.46 -5.80
C VAL A 161 9.69 8.03 -7.24
N GLU A 162 10.66 7.12 -7.45
CA GLU A 162 10.98 6.58 -8.79
C GLU A 162 9.75 5.94 -9.46
N LEU A 163 8.99 5.13 -8.72
CA LEU A 163 7.79 4.48 -9.23
C LEU A 163 6.66 5.48 -9.51
N ALA A 164 6.42 6.43 -8.59
CA ALA A 164 5.36 7.42 -8.73
C ALA A 164 5.64 8.40 -9.88
N ASP A 165 6.90 8.79 -10.10
CA ASP A 165 7.32 9.61 -11.22
C ASP A 165 7.04 8.91 -12.56
N TYR A 166 7.41 7.62 -12.65
CA TYR A 166 7.11 6.80 -13.83
C TYR A 166 5.61 6.61 -14.07
N CYS A 167 4.83 6.35 -13.02
CA CYS A 167 3.37 6.27 -13.13
C CYS A 167 2.78 7.60 -13.59
N TYR A 168 3.22 8.74 -13.04
CA TYR A 168 2.74 10.07 -13.44
C TYR A 168 3.06 10.39 -14.90
N ALA A 169 4.24 10.01 -15.38
CA ALA A 169 4.64 10.20 -16.78
C ALA A 169 3.91 9.29 -17.78
N SER A 170 3.51 8.09 -17.33
CA SER A 170 2.96 7.05 -18.22
C SER A 170 1.42 6.99 -18.24
N LEU A 171 0.76 7.49 -17.20
CA LEU A 171 -0.70 7.44 -17.07
C LEU A 171 -1.37 8.68 -17.64
N GLU A 172 -2.67 8.56 -17.93
CA GLU A 172 -3.52 9.65 -18.40
C GLU A 172 -4.79 9.80 -17.53
N GLY A 173 -5.49 10.93 -17.70
CA GLY A 173 -6.79 11.17 -17.07
C GLY A 173 -6.77 11.08 -15.54
N GLU A 174 -7.77 10.37 -14.98
CA GLU A 174 -7.92 10.18 -13.53
C GLU A 174 -6.73 9.46 -12.88
N ASN A 175 -6.12 8.52 -13.59
CA ASN A 175 -4.99 7.76 -13.09
C ASN A 175 -3.73 8.63 -13.00
N ARG A 176 -3.51 9.50 -14.01
CA ARG A 176 -2.44 10.52 -13.94
C ARG A 176 -2.67 11.50 -12.79
N TYR A 177 -3.91 11.93 -12.59
CA TYR A 177 -4.26 12.81 -11.48
C TYR A 177 -3.93 12.17 -10.12
N ALA A 178 -4.30 10.89 -9.93
CA ALA A 178 -3.98 10.15 -8.71
C ALA A 178 -2.46 9.97 -8.53
N ALA A 179 -1.74 9.60 -9.59
CA ALA A 179 -0.28 9.46 -9.57
C ALA A 179 0.42 10.78 -9.20
N GLY A 180 -0.08 11.91 -9.74
CA GLY A 180 0.42 13.25 -9.40
C GLY A 180 0.22 13.59 -7.92
N LEU A 181 -0.91 13.22 -7.32
CA LEU A 181 -1.13 13.39 -5.88
C LEU A 181 -0.19 12.52 -5.04
N TYR A 182 0.04 11.27 -5.44
CA TYR A 182 0.96 10.35 -4.75
C TYR A 182 2.40 10.88 -4.82
N LEU A 183 2.84 11.30 -6.00
CA LEU A 183 4.15 11.89 -6.22
C LEU A 183 4.34 13.19 -5.41
N ALA A 184 3.33 14.07 -5.39
CA ALA A 184 3.37 15.28 -4.58
C ALA A 184 3.53 14.96 -3.08
N GLU A 185 2.78 13.99 -2.56
CA GLU A 185 2.90 13.61 -1.14
C GLU A 185 4.27 13.02 -0.82
N LEU A 186 4.84 12.19 -1.70
CA LEU A 186 6.20 11.65 -1.53
C LEU A 186 7.27 12.75 -1.56
N TYR A 187 7.15 13.72 -2.47
CA TYR A 187 8.03 14.89 -2.51
C TYR A 187 7.95 15.71 -1.21
N ILE A 188 6.76 15.89 -0.65
CA ILE A 188 6.60 16.58 0.64
C ILE A 188 7.28 15.79 1.76
N PHE A 189 7.05 14.48 1.84
CA PHE A 189 7.66 13.62 2.88
C PHE A 189 9.19 13.57 2.83
N THR A 190 9.78 13.74 1.65
CA THR A 190 11.22 13.72 1.45
C THR A 190 11.86 15.11 1.49
N ALA A 191 11.08 16.17 1.68
CA ALA A 191 11.57 17.55 1.62
C ALA A 191 12.58 17.90 2.71
N GLU A 192 12.54 17.24 3.87
CA GLU A 192 13.53 17.46 4.94
C GLU A 192 14.93 17.01 4.53
N THR A 193 15.02 15.90 3.80
CA THR A 193 16.28 15.34 3.28
C THR A 193 16.65 15.89 1.92
N GLU A 194 15.65 16.25 1.10
CA GLU A 194 15.79 16.73 -0.27
C GLU A 194 15.01 18.04 -0.46
N PRO A 195 15.58 19.20 -0.06
CA PRO A 195 14.84 20.48 0.00
C PRO A 195 14.22 20.93 -1.34
N HIS A 196 14.79 20.50 -2.46
CA HIS A 196 14.29 20.79 -3.80
C HIS A 196 12.96 20.07 -4.14
N HIS A 197 12.54 19.09 -3.34
CA HIS A 197 11.27 18.40 -3.52
C HIS A 197 10.06 19.25 -3.10
N LEU A 198 10.18 20.11 -2.09
CA LEU A 198 9.05 20.95 -1.66
C LEU A 198 8.56 21.90 -2.78
N PRO A 199 9.44 22.64 -3.50
CA PRO A 199 9.04 23.40 -4.68
C PRO A 199 8.43 22.54 -5.80
N ARG A 200 8.96 21.34 -6.05
CA ARG A 200 8.40 20.41 -7.06
C ARG A 200 7.00 19.94 -6.71
N ALA A 201 6.76 19.62 -5.43
CA ALA A 201 5.43 19.24 -4.96
C ALA A 201 4.42 20.36 -5.22
N ARG A 202 4.79 21.63 -4.98
CA ARG A 202 3.90 22.78 -5.25
C ARG A 202 3.55 22.89 -6.72
N ALA A 203 4.58 22.92 -7.57
CA ALA A 203 4.39 23.04 -9.02
C ALA A 203 3.45 21.93 -9.52
N LEU A 204 3.67 20.70 -9.05
CA LEU A 204 2.82 19.57 -9.38
C LEU A 204 1.36 19.77 -8.92
N LEU A 205 1.13 20.24 -7.69
CA LEU A 205 -0.23 20.52 -7.19
C LEU A 205 -0.92 21.70 -7.89
N GLU A 206 -0.17 22.64 -8.45
CA GLU A 206 -0.69 23.76 -9.25
C GLU A 206 -1.06 23.33 -10.68
N GLU A 207 -0.32 22.38 -11.25
CA GLU A 207 -0.63 21.78 -12.56
C GLU A 207 -1.86 20.88 -12.54
N LEU A 208 -2.19 20.29 -11.39
CA LEU A 208 -3.34 19.41 -11.27
C LEU A 208 -4.66 20.18 -11.46
N PRO A 209 -5.59 19.69 -12.31
CA PRO A 209 -6.85 20.38 -12.58
C PRO A 209 -7.65 20.60 -11.29
N PRO A 210 -8.22 21.81 -11.09
CA PRO A 210 -9.02 22.10 -9.91
C PRO A 210 -10.26 21.21 -9.86
N ARG A 211 -10.66 20.79 -8.66
CA ARG A 211 -11.88 20.01 -8.41
C ARG A 211 -12.67 20.64 -7.26
N GLU A 212 -13.98 20.70 -7.42
CA GLU A 212 -14.90 21.16 -6.39
C GLU A 212 -15.96 20.07 -6.10
N PRO A 213 -16.04 19.55 -4.86
CA PRO A 213 -15.14 19.80 -3.73
C PRO A 213 -13.74 19.17 -3.96
N PRO A 214 -12.67 19.74 -3.37
CA PRO A 214 -11.33 19.18 -3.49
C PRO A 214 -11.27 17.79 -2.83
N ARG A 215 -10.58 16.84 -3.48
CA ARG A 215 -10.30 15.52 -2.88
C ARG A 215 -9.52 15.72 -1.57
N THR A 216 -9.83 14.91 -0.55
CA THR A 216 -9.18 14.94 0.77
C THR A 216 -7.66 14.82 0.66
N HIS A 217 -7.17 14.04 -0.29
CA HIS A 217 -5.74 13.88 -0.60
C HIS A 217 -5.08 15.19 -1.08
N LEU A 218 -5.74 15.98 -1.94
CA LEU A 218 -5.21 17.28 -2.35
C LEU A 218 -5.11 18.24 -1.16
N LEU A 219 -6.13 18.26 -0.29
CA LEU A 219 -6.11 19.05 0.93
C LEU A 219 -4.98 18.60 1.87
N ARG A 220 -4.75 17.28 1.95
CA ARG A 220 -3.67 16.68 2.74
C ARG A 220 -2.30 17.15 2.29
N CYS A 221 -2.01 17.09 0.99
CA CYS A 221 -0.75 17.58 0.44
C CYS A 221 -0.55 19.08 0.73
N ARG A 222 -1.59 19.90 0.51
CA ARG A 222 -1.53 21.34 0.82
C ARG A 222 -1.29 21.62 2.31
N ALA A 223 -1.95 20.89 3.20
CA ALA A 223 -1.77 21.03 4.64
C ALA A 223 -0.34 20.69 5.08
N ARG A 224 0.24 19.63 4.51
CA ARG A 224 1.65 19.27 4.76
C ARG A 224 2.62 20.35 4.24
N ILE A 225 2.38 20.91 3.04
CA ILE A 225 3.20 22.03 2.52
C ILE A 225 3.15 23.23 3.47
N LEU A 226 1.96 23.67 3.89
CA LEU A 226 1.81 24.79 4.84
C LEU A 226 2.53 24.50 6.17
N THR A 227 2.55 23.23 6.59
CA THR A 227 3.31 22.80 7.79
C THR A 227 4.81 23.01 7.60
N HIS A 228 5.38 22.66 6.45
CA HIS A 228 6.79 22.94 6.13
C HIS A 228 7.10 24.45 6.06
N GLU A 229 6.13 25.25 5.63
CA GLU A 229 6.23 26.71 5.58
C GLU A 229 6.04 27.39 6.93
N GLN A 230 5.74 26.62 7.97
CA GLN A 230 5.42 27.13 9.31
C GLN A 230 4.14 27.98 9.34
N ASP A 231 3.29 27.91 8.31
CA ASP A 231 1.91 28.40 8.36
C ASP A 231 1.01 27.36 9.06
N TYR A 232 1.26 27.20 10.36
CA TYR A 232 0.52 26.27 11.19
C TYR A 232 -0.98 26.58 11.30
N PRO A 233 -1.43 27.85 11.37
CA PRO A 233 -2.86 28.16 11.33
C PRO A 233 -3.53 27.72 10.03
N GLY A 234 -2.91 27.99 8.88
CA GLY A 234 -3.41 27.56 7.58
C GLY A 234 -3.44 26.03 7.45
N ALA A 235 -2.37 25.35 7.88
CA ALA A 235 -2.30 23.89 7.90
C ALA A 235 -3.41 23.29 8.79
N ALA A 236 -3.58 23.79 10.01
CA ALA A 236 -4.60 23.32 10.94
C ALA A 236 -6.02 23.46 10.36
N ALA A 237 -6.31 24.56 9.67
CA ALA A 237 -7.61 24.78 9.03
C ALA A 237 -7.89 23.75 7.92
N LEU A 238 -6.88 23.38 7.13
CA LEU A 238 -7.03 22.33 6.11
C LEU A 238 -7.24 20.95 6.73
N TRP A 239 -6.48 20.62 7.78
CA TRP A 239 -6.67 19.35 8.51
C TRP A 239 -8.05 19.26 9.17
N ALA A 240 -8.55 20.35 9.76
CA ALA A 240 -9.90 20.40 10.31
C ALA A 240 -10.97 20.12 9.25
N ARG A 241 -10.84 20.72 8.04
CA ARG A 241 -11.73 20.45 6.91
C ARG A 241 -11.71 18.99 6.47
N ILE A 242 -10.54 18.35 6.44
CA ILE A 242 -10.41 16.92 6.12
C ILE A 242 -11.15 16.09 7.18
N ALA A 243 -10.90 16.36 8.46
CA ALA A 243 -11.51 15.62 9.54
C ALA A 243 -13.05 15.78 9.57
N ASP A 244 -13.57 16.97 9.26
CA ASP A 244 -15.01 17.21 9.15
C ASP A 244 -15.65 16.45 7.99
N ALA A 245 -14.96 16.30 6.85
CA ALA A 245 -15.44 15.52 5.71
C ALA A 245 -15.63 14.03 6.07
N TYR A 246 -14.71 13.44 6.86
CA TYR A 246 -14.86 12.06 7.34
C TYR A 246 -15.85 11.94 8.50
N ARG A 247 -16.02 12.99 9.32
CA ARG A 247 -16.99 12.99 10.42
C ARG A 247 -18.43 12.80 9.94
N LEU A 248 -18.77 13.40 8.80
CA LEU A 248 -20.12 13.39 8.21
C LEU A 248 -20.47 12.07 7.50
N ASN A 249 -19.47 11.30 7.08
CA ASN A 249 -19.67 10.07 6.30
C ASN A 249 -19.81 8.80 7.15
N GLU A 250 -19.43 8.82 8.43
CA GLU A 250 -19.50 7.64 9.31
C GLU A 250 -20.52 7.84 10.44
N ALA A 251 -21.61 7.06 10.37
CA ALA A 251 -22.52 6.83 11.48
C ALA A 251 -21.92 5.74 12.40
N ALA A 252 -21.93 5.99 13.71
CA ALA A 252 -21.56 5.08 14.80
C ALA A 252 -20.06 4.84 15.05
N THR A 253 -19.60 5.33 16.22
CA THR A 253 -18.45 4.93 17.07
C THR A 253 -17.07 4.67 16.48
N ALA A 254 -16.93 4.06 15.31
CA ALA A 254 -15.65 3.86 14.64
C ALA A 254 -15.33 5.06 13.73
N ARG A 255 -14.09 5.52 13.78
CA ARG A 255 -13.58 6.57 12.89
C ARG A 255 -12.51 6.01 11.97
N SER A 256 -12.57 6.38 10.69
CA SER A 256 -11.54 5.99 9.71
C SER A 256 -10.13 6.40 10.14
N GLY A 257 -9.12 5.67 9.64
CA GLY A 257 -7.71 6.04 9.85
C GLY A 257 -7.38 7.47 9.38
N ASP A 258 -8.05 7.93 8.30
CA ASP A 258 -7.92 9.28 7.77
C ASP A 258 -8.47 10.35 8.72
N PHE A 259 -9.58 10.08 9.42
CA PHE A 259 -10.10 10.99 10.44
C PHE A 259 -9.07 11.19 11.55
N TRP A 260 -8.50 10.09 12.06
CA TRP A 260 -7.52 10.16 13.15
C TRP A 260 -6.22 10.86 12.71
N ARG A 261 -5.75 10.59 11.49
CA ARG A 261 -4.63 11.32 10.89
C ARG A 261 -4.92 12.83 10.87
N ALA A 262 -6.07 13.21 10.31
CA ALA A 262 -6.43 14.62 10.19
C ALA A 262 -6.59 15.31 11.54
N LYS A 263 -7.28 14.67 12.51
CA LYS A 263 -7.42 15.23 13.87
C LYS A 263 -6.10 15.34 14.61
N PHE A 264 -5.21 14.36 14.49
CA PHE A 264 -3.88 14.49 15.08
C PHE A 264 -3.13 15.68 14.49
N TYR A 265 -3.06 15.78 13.16
CA TYR A 265 -2.30 16.86 12.51
C TYR A 265 -2.92 18.25 12.70
N GLU A 266 -4.25 18.36 12.80
CA GLU A 266 -4.93 19.59 13.21
C GLU A 266 -4.41 20.08 14.57
N LEU A 267 -4.47 19.22 15.60
CA LEU A 267 -4.04 19.56 16.95
C LEU A 267 -2.53 19.79 17.03
N HIS A 268 -1.74 18.99 16.31
CA HIS A 268 -0.30 19.15 16.24
C HIS A 268 0.06 20.52 15.64
N CYS A 269 -0.54 20.94 14.52
CA CYS A 269 -0.29 22.26 13.95
C CYS A 269 -0.65 23.38 14.94
N LEU A 270 -1.83 23.29 15.60
CA LEU A 270 -2.22 24.28 16.61
C LEU A 270 -1.21 24.40 17.77
N SER A 271 -0.54 23.29 18.13
CA SER A 271 0.49 23.28 19.19
C SER A 271 1.78 24.00 18.80
N GLN A 272 2.04 24.14 17.48
CA GLN A 272 3.23 24.79 16.93
C GLN A 272 3.03 26.29 16.66
N CYS A 273 1.80 26.80 16.79
CA CYS A 273 1.52 28.23 16.65
C CYS A 273 2.32 29.08 17.67
N PRO A 274 2.67 30.35 17.36
CA PRO A 274 3.46 31.21 18.26
C PRO A 274 2.86 31.43 19.66
N ARG A 275 1.52 31.37 19.77
CA ARG A 275 0.77 31.38 21.03
C ARG A 275 -0.16 30.17 21.06
N PRO A 276 0.37 28.98 21.36
CA PRO A 276 -0.38 27.75 21.23
C PRO A 276 -1.43 27.64 22.34
N PRO A 277 -2.69 27.31 22.03
CA PRO A 277 -3.75 27.16 23.03
C PRO A 277 -3.64 25.81 23.75
N ARG A 278 -2.53 25.57 24.47
CA ARG A 278 -2.13 24.27 25.03
C ARG A 278 -3.21 23.59 25.87
N GLU A 279 -3.87 24.33 26.75
CA GLU A 279 -4.97 23.79 27.59
C GLU A 279 -6.14 23.31 26.75
N ARG A 280 -6.52 24.06 25.70
CA ARG A 280 -7.60 23.66 24.78
C ARG A 280 -7.22 22.42 23.98
N ILE A 281 -5.96 22.32 23.56
CA ILE A 281 -5.45 21.14 22.84
C ILE A 281 -5.49 19.91 23.75
N ALA A 282 -4.94 20.00 24.97
CA ALA A 282 -4.96 18.90 25.93
C ALA A 282 -6.40 18.46 26.26
N HIS A 283 -7.30 19.42 26.49
CA HIS A 283 -8.71 19.16 26.72
C HIS A 283 -9.38 18.49 25.52
N ALA A 284 -9.10 18.94 24.29
CA ALA A 284 -9.64 18.31 23.08
C ALA A 284 -9.18 16.84 22.96
N ILE A 285 -7.93 16.54 23.29
CA ILE A 285 -7.40 15.16 23.30
C ILE A 285 -8.13 14.31 24.36
N GLU A 286 -8.35 14.82 25.57
CA GLU A 286 -9.11 14.11 26.60
C GLU A 286 -10.55 13.81 26.17
N VAL A 287 -11.19 14.75 25.47
CA VAL A 287 -12.54 14.54 24.92
C VAL A 287 -12.50 13.41 23.89
N LEU A 288 -11.50 13.38 22.99
CA LEU A 288 -11.35 12.29 22.03
C LEU A 288 -11.15 10.93 22.72
N GLU A 289 -10.25 10.85 23.69
CA GLU A 289 -9.98 9.62 24.46
C GLU A 289 -11.20 9.11 25.23
N LYS A 290 -12.08 10.01 25.70
CA LYS A 290 -13.32 9.63 26.41
C LYS A 290 -14.46 9.28 25.45
N SER A 291 -14.47 9.86 24.25
CA SER A 291 -15.57 9.71 23.29
C SER A 291 -15.44 8.47 22.41
N PHE A 292 -14.22 7.95 22.25
CA PHE A 292 -13.90 6.82 21.37
C PHE A 292 -13.15 5.73 22.13
N SER A 293 -13.64 4.50 22.04
CA SER A 293 -13.04 3.34 22.74
C SER A 293 -12.06 2.54 21.88
N ASP A 294 -12.01 2.85 20.58
CA ASP A 294 -11.32 2.11 19.52
C ASP A 294 -10.34 3.00 18.73
N ILE A 295 -9.63 3.90 19.41
CA ILE A 295 -8.59 4.73 18.79
C ILE A 295 -7.44 3.83 18.31
N PRO A 296 -7.05 3.85 17.02
CA PRO A 296 -5.93 3.04 16.54
C PRO A 296 -4.64 3.36 17.28
N LEU A 297 -3.87 2.32 17.65
CA LEU A 297 -2.70 2.40 18.53
C LEU A 297 -1.68 3.48 18.11
N THR A 298 -1.40 3.60 16.81
CA THR A 298 -0.49 4.62 16.26
C THR A 298 -0.93 6.04 16.63
N TRP A 299 -2.23 6.33 16.51
CA TRP A 299 -2.78 7.65 16.79
C TRP A 299 -2.97 7.88 18.29
N ALA A 300 -3.39 6.86 19.04
CA ALA A 300 -3.47 6.93 20.50
C ALA A 300 -2.12 7.32 21.12
N THR A 301 -1.03 6.68 20.67
CA THR A 301 0.33 6.97 21.14
C THR A 301 0.75 8.41 20.83
N ARG A 302 0.48 8.88 19.60
CA ARG A 302 0.80 10.24 19.15
C ARG A 302 -0.01 11.32 19.89
N LEU A 303 -1.31 11.08 20.09
CA LEU A 303 -2.18 11.98 20.87
C LEU A 303 -1.74 12.06 22.33
N ALA A 304 -1.39 10.93 22.95
CA ALA A 304 -0.87 10.91 24.32
C ALA A 304 0.43 11.72 24.45
N ALA A 305 1.37 11.55 23.51
CA ALA A 305 2.61 12.34 23.46
C ALA A 305 2.33 13.85 23.33
N LEU A 306 1.43 14.25 22.42
CA LEU A 306 1.04 15.64 22.23
C LEU A 306 0.35 16.24 23.46
N LYS A 307 -0.52 15.47 24.13
CA LYS A 307 -1.18 15.87 25.38
C LYS A 307 -0.17 16.15 26.48
N ASN A 308 0.82 15.26 26.65
CA ASN A 308 1.88 15.41 27.66
C ASN A 308 2.74 16.64 27.37
N GLN A 309 3.12 16.86 26.11
CA GLN A 309 3.83 18.07 25.68
C GLN A 309 3.04 19.35 26.02
N CYS A 310 1.73 19.37 25.76
CA CYS A 310 0.88 20.53 26.07
C CYS A 310 0.77 20.80 27.58
N ARG A 311 0.84 19.76 28.41
CA ARG A 311 0.80 19.85 29.88
C ARG A 311 2.16 20.16 30.52
N GLY A 312 3.24 20.25 29.73
CA GLY A 312 4.59 20.45 30.26
C GLY A 312 5.16 19.22 30.97
N GLN A 313 4.63 18.03 30.67
CA GLN A 313 5.13 16.76 31.19
C GLN A 313 6.04 16.14 30.12
N GLU A 314 7.36 16.25 30.28
CA GLU A 314 8.30 15.52 29.41
C GLU A 314 8.15 14.01 29.65
N PRO A 315 8.25 13.17 28.61
CA PRO A 315 8.20 11.72 28.77
C PRO A 315 9.41 11.27 29.60
N GLN A 316 9.15 10.63 30.75
CA GLN A 316 10.17 9.89 31.48
C GLN A 316 10.75 8.83 30.55
N ARG A 317 11.99 9.04 30.08
CA ARG A 317 12.78 8.01 29.41
C ARG A 317 12.95 6.86 30.41
N THR A 318 12.35 5.71 30.11
CA THR A 318 12.68 4.43 30.73
C THR A 318 13.41 3.57 29.70
#